data_AF-A0A559J7D7-F1
#
_entry.id   AF-A0A559J7D7-F1
#
_cell.length_a   1.000
_cell.length_b   1.000
_cell.length_c   1.000
_cell.angle_alpha   90.00
_cell.angle_beta   90.00
_cell.angle_gamma   90.00
#
_symmetry.space_group_name_H-M   'P 1'
#
loop_
_entity.id
_entity.type
_entity.pdbx_description
1 polymer ?
#
loop_
_entity_poly.entity_id
_entity_poly.type
_entity_poly.pdbx_seq_one_letter_code
_entity_poly.pdbx_strand_id
1 'polypeptide(L)'
;MKQILLITDGGSNVGESPVVAAAQAFAEGITVNVAGVVDEGAIGEYGATEIAEIARAGGGISRIVTSRQLSRTVQMMTRQTVAGTIRQAVNHELRQLFGVEDVGALPPPKRGEVVKVMEEMEETMSLSVALLIDASASMKPKLHAVEEAIRDLTLSLQARKGRSQVSVFHFPGENQYTYCMMDTGWISNASSIGSLFGKIRMRGTTPTGPALLQVVDYIRETCGKISRIELMDEPIQASPGESSEVRSDNVI
;
A
#
# COMPACT_ATOMS: atom_id res chain seq x y z
N MET A 1 6.23 4.62 -1.72
CA MET A 1 5.53 3.34 -1.95
C MET A 1 4.06 3.58 -2.23
N LYS A 2 3.47 2.78 -3.11
CA LYS A 2 2.08 2.91 -3.57
C LYS A 2 1.39 1.57 -3.37
N GLN A 3 0.22 1.58 -2.73
CA GLN A 3 -0.53 0.36 -2.47
C GLN A 3 -2.02 0.57 -2.78
N ILE A 4 -2.65 -0.47 -3.30
CA ILE A 4 -4.10 -0.62 -3.32
C ILE A 4 -4.45 -1.68 -2.29
N LEU A 5 -5.43 -1.39 -1.44
CA LEU A 5 -6.02 -2.36 -0.54
C LEU A 5 -7.47 -2.56 -0.94
N LEU A 6 -7.73 -3.69 -1.60
CA LEU A 6 -9.06 -4.13 -2.00
C LEU A 6 -9.74 -4.81 -0.81
N ILE A 7 -10.94 -4.35 -0.46
CA ILE A 7 -11.80 -4.97 0.55
C ILE A 7 -13.05 -5.47 -0.16
N THR A 8 -13.24 -6.78 -0.20
CA THR A 8 -14.34 -7.43 -0.94
C THR A 8 -14.76 -8.71 -0.24
N ASP A 9 -15.95 -9.22 -0.53
CA ASP A 9 -16.33 -10.59 -0.17
C ASP A 9 -16.24 -11.57 -1.36
N GLY A 10 -15.68 -11.13 -2.48
CA GLY A 10 -15.36 -11.91 -3.67
C GLY A 10 -16.50 -11.95 -4.71
N GLY A 11 -16.28 -12.68 -5.81
CA GLY A 11 -17.30 -12.92 -6.82
C GLY A 11 -17.38 -11.83 -7.87
N SER A 12 -16.23 -11.36 -8.38
CA SER A 12 -16.23 -10.47 -9.53
C SER A 12 -16.97 -11.15 -10.70
N ASN A 13 -17.96 -10.44 -11.24
CA ASN A 13 -18.92 -11.03 -12.17
C ASN A 13 -19.17 -10.16 -13.41
N VAL A 14 -18.52 -8.99 -13.49
CA VAL A 14 -18.70 -8.03 -14.57
C VAL A 14 -17.36 -7.39 -14.95
N GLY A 15 -17.11 -7.29 -16.25
CA GLY A 15 -15.97 -6.53 -16.80
C GLY A 15 -14.69 -7.34 -16.92
N GLU A 16 -13.57 -6.62 -17.00
CA GLU A 16 -12.23 -7.19 -17.14
C GLU A 16 -11.82 -8.00 -15.89
N SER A 17 -10.95 -8.99 -16.09
CA SER A 17 -10.46 -9.83 -14.99
C SER A 17 -9.74 -9.00 -13.93
N PRO A 18 -10.10 -9.13 -12.63
CA PRO A 18 -9.41 -8.42 -11.56
C PRO A 18 -7.97 -8.88 -11.36
N VAL A 19 -7.65 -10.11 -11.76
CA VAL A 19 -6.28 -10.65 -11.72
C VAL A 19 -5.39 -9.94 -12.75
N VAL A 20 -5.91 -9.69 -13.96
CA VAL A 20 -5.18 -8.95 -15.02
C VAL A 20 -4.97 -7.50 -14.59
N ALA A 21 -6.02 -6.85 -14.06
CA ALA A 21 -5.91 -5.49 -13.53
C ALA A 21 -4.87 -5.37 -12.40
N ALA A 22 -4.82 -6.34 -11.49
CA ALA A 22 -3.82 -6.37 -10.42
C ALA A 22 -2.39 -6.58 -10.95
N ALA A 23 -2.21 -7.46 -11.94
CA ALA A 23 -0.91 -7.64 -12.60
C ALA A 23 -0.42 -6.33 -13.25
N GLN A 24 -1.33 -5.59 -13.88
CA GLN A 24 -0.99 -4.28 -14.45
C GLN A 24 -0.60 -3.28 -13.36
N ALA A 25 -1.35 -3.19 -12.26
CA ALA A 25 -1.00 -2.35 -11.12
C ALA A 25 0.42 -2.64 -10.61
N PHE A 26 0.77 -3.92 -10.49
CA PHE A 26 2.10 -4.34 -10.04
C PHE A 26 3.21 -3.96 -11.02
N ALA A 27 2.96 -4.10 -12.33
CA ALA A 27 3.90 -3.65 -13.36
C ALA A 27 4.20 -2.14 -13.28
N GLU A 28 3.28 -1.35 -12.72
CA GLU A 28 3.42 0.09 -12.49
C GLU A 28 4.00 0.45 -11.12
N GLY A 29 4.43 -0.54 -10.34
CA GLY A 29 4.99 -0.34 -9.00
C GLY A 29 3.95 -0.07 -7.92
N ILE A 30 2.71 -0.52 -8.13
CA ILE A 30 1.61 -0.44 -7.16
C ILE A 30 1.31 -1.84 -6.63
N THR A 31 1.51 -2.06 -5.33
CA THR A 31 1.20 -3.36 -4.70
C THR A 31 -0.30 -3.47 -4.45
N VAL A 32 -0.93 -4.59 -4.81
CA VAL A 32 -2.35 -4.84 -4.52
C VAL A 32 -2.51 -5.88 -3.42
N ASN A 33 -3.07 -5.45 -2.30
CA ASN A 33 -3.47 -6.28 -1.17
C ASN A 33 -4.97 -6.56 -1.22
N VAL A 34 -5.41 -7.73 -0.76
CA VAL A 34 -6.83 -8.11 -0.79
C VAL A 34 -7.31 -8.65 0.55
N ALA A 35 -8.23 -7.93 1.20
CA ALA A 35 -8.91 -8.37 2.40
C ALA A 35 -10.30 -8.90 2.04
N GLY A 36 -10.45 -10.23 2.11
CA GLY A 36 -11.71 -10.95 1.97
C GLY A 36 -12.53 -10.89 3.24
N VAL A 37 -13.73 -10.32 3.23
CA VAL A 37 -14.57 -10.19 4.44
C VAL A 37 -15.69 -11.23 4.45
N VAL A 38 -15.63 -12.14 5.43
CA VAL A 38 -16.68 -13.14 5.71
C VAL A 38 -17.58 -12.69 6.86
N ASP A 39 -18.86 -13.03 6.75
CA ASP A 39 -19.77 -13.08 7.92
C ASP A 39 -19.66 -14.46 8.60
N GLU A 40 -20.61 -14.83 9.47
CA GLU A 40 -20.66 -16.16 10.12
C GLU A 40 -20.83 -17.36 9.15
N GLY A 41 -20.78 -17.11 7.84
CA GLY A 41 -20.73 -18.12 6.77
C GLY A 41 -19.38 -18.13 6.04
N ALA A 42 -19.12 -19.18 5.26
CA ALA A 42 -17.88 -19.28 4.48
C ALA A 42 -17.91 -18.38 3.23
N ILE A 43 -16.78 -17.73 2.91
CA ILE A 43 -16.50 -17.33 1.52
C ILE A 43 -16.51 -18.62 0.70
N GLY A 44 -17.28 -18.66 -0.38
CA GLY A 44 -17.25 -19.80 -1.30
C GLY A 44 -15.84 -20.03 -1.85
N GLU A 45 -15.48 -21.28 -2.13
CA GLU A 45 -14.15 -21.67 -2.60
C GLU A 45 -13.67 -20.83 -3.80
N TYR A 46 -14.59 -20.50 -4.72
CA TYR A 46 -14.34 -19.61 -5.86
C TYR A 46 -13.92 -18.19 -5.45
N GLY A 47 -14.57 -17.60 -4.44
CA GLY A 47 -14.22 -16.26 -3.95
C GLY A 47 -12.85 -16.24 -3.25
N ALA A 48 -12.52 -17.29 -2.49
CA ALA A 48 -11.23 -17.42 -1.83
C ALA A 48 -10.07 -17.51 -2.85
N THR A 49 -10.26 -18.31 -3.90
CA THR A 49 -9.27 -18.45 -4.98
C THR A 49 -9.08 -17.12 -5.71
N GLU A 50 -10.17 -16.46 -6.11
CA GLU A 50 -10.10 -15.15 -6.78
C GLU A 50 -9.31 -14.13 -5.94
N ILE A 51 -9.65 -14.00 -4.64
CA ILE A 51 -8.97 -13.11 -3.70
C ILE A 51 -7.46 -13.39 -3.63
N ALA A 52 -7.07 -14.67 -3.59
CA ALA A 52 -5.68 -15.07 -3.56
C ALA A 52 -4.95 -14.78 -4.87
N GLU A 53 -5.60 -15.00 -6.01
CA GLU A 53 -5.02 -14.76 -7.33
C GLU A 53 -4.81 -13.27 -7.61
N ILE A 54 -5.77 -12.41 -7.23
CA ILE A 54 -5.65 -10.95 -7.35
C ILE A 54 -4.42 -10.46 -6.56
N ALA A 55 -4.33 -10.83 -5.27
CA ALA A 55 -3.20 -10.40 -4.45
C ALA A 55 -1.86 -10.90 -4.97
N ARG A 56 -1.79 -12.16 -5.42
CA ARG A 56 -0.59 -12.75 -6.00
C ARG A 56 -0.15 -12.02 -7.27
N ALA A 57 -1.08 -11.75 -8.18
CA ALA A 57 -0.80 -11.00 -9.40
C ALA A 57 -0.38 -9.55 -9.10
N GLY A 58 -0.97 -8.95 -8.08
CA GLY A 58 -0.64 -7.61 -7.58
C GLY A 58 0.62 -7.50 -6.72
N GLY A 59 1.36 -8.59 -6.53
CA GLY A 59 2.57 -8.62 -5.69
C GLY A 59 2.33 -8.34 -4.20
N GLY A 60 1.08 -8.43 -3.74
CA GLY A 60 0.70 -8.23 -2.35
C GLY A 60 0.30 -9.52 -1.65
N ILE A 61 -0.47 -9.39 -0.58
CA ILE A 61 -0.97 -10.53 0.20
C ILE A 61 -2.49 -10.48 0.31
N SER A 62 -3.09 -11.67 0.44
CA SER A 62 -4.51 -11.84 0.68
C SER A 62 -4.78 -12.41 2.07
N ARG A 63 -5.90 -11.99 2.67
CA ARG A 63 -6.40 -12.57 3.93
C ARG A 63 -7.92 -12.63 3.90
N ILE A 64 -8.47 -13.78 4.30
CA ILE A 64 -9.90 -13.94 4.58
C ILE A 64 -10.10 -13.71 6.08
N VAL A 65 -10.98 -12.79 6.45
CA VAL A 65 -11.16 -12.32 7.82
C VAL A 65 -12.61 -12.09 8.14
N THR A 66 -12.93 -12.22 9.43
CA THR A 66 -14.23 -11.75 9.95
C THR A 66 -14.23 -10.24 10.10
N SER A 67 -15.41 -9.61 10.05
CA SER A 67 -15.60 -8.17 10.28
C SER A 67 -14.88 -7.68 11.56
N ARG A 68 -14.88 -8.48 12.63
CA ARG A 68 -14.20 -8.17 13.91
C ARG A 68 -12.67 -8.12 13.81
N GLN A 69 -12.07 -8.84 12.86
CA GLN A 69 -10.63 -8.92 12.67
C GLN A 69 -10.12 -7.97 11.57
N LEU A 70 -11.03 -7.31 10.86
CA LEU A 70 -10.70 -6.54 9.66
C LEU A 70 -9.70 -5.42 9.93
N SER A 71 -9.97 -4.55 10.91
CA SER A 71 -9.08 -3.41 11.26
C SER A 71 -7.63 -3.86 11.50
N ARG A 72 -7.44 -4.83 12.41
CA ARG A 72 -6.11 -5.38 12.71
C ARG A 72 -5.43 -6.00 11.49
N THR A 73 -6.20 -6.69 10.66
CA THR A 73 -5.65 -7.41 9.51
C THR A 73 -5.21 -6.45 8.42
N VAL A 74 -6.03 -5.46 8.11
CA VAL A 74 -5.71 -4.39 7.14
C VAL A 74 -4.41 -3.69 7.52
N GLN A 75 -4.26 -3.27 8.79
CA GLN A 75 -3.02 -2.64 9.27
C GLN A 75 -1.81 -3.57 9.14
N MET A 76 -1.97 -4.83 9.55
CA MET A 76 -0.92 -5.83 9.44
C MET A 76 -0.51 -6.04 7.99
N MET A 77 -1.48 -6.11 7.07
CA MET A 77 -1.20 -6.34 5.66
C MET A 77 -0.42 -5.18 5.04
N THR A 78 -0.80 -3.94 5.34
CA THR A 78 -0.07 -2.75 4.91
C THR A 78 1.37 -2.77 5.41
N ARG A 79 1.61 -3.04 6.71
CA ARG A 79 2.98 -3.11 7.27
C ARG A 79 3.81 -4.23 6.65
N GLN A 80 3.25 -5.44 6.53
CA GLN A 80 3.96 -6.57 5.95
C GLN A 80 4.38 -6.32 4.50
N THR A 81 3.51 -5.69 3.71
CA THR A 81 3.83 -5.38 2.31
C THR A 81 4.81 -4.22 2.17
N VAL A 82 4.77 -3.23 3.07
CA VAL A 82 5.82 -2.20 3.16
C VAL A 82 7.18 -2.84 3.47
N ALA A 83 7.28 -3.60 4.56
CA ALA A 83 8.52 -4.26 4.96
C ALA A 83 9.03 -5.24 3.89
N GLY A 84 8.12 -5.96 3.23
CA GLY A 84 8.44 -6.85 2.11
C GLY A 84 9.01 -6.10 0.91
N THR A 85 8.40 -4.97 0.53
CA THR A 85 8.86 -4.12 -0.58
C THR A 85 10.25 -3.56 -0.30
N ILE A 86 10.49 -3.06 0.93
CA ILE A 86 11.79 -2.56 1.35
C ILE A 86 12.84 -3.68 1.30
N ARG A 87 12.52 -4.86 1.84
CA ARG A 87 13.41 -6.03 1.78
C ARG A 87 13.76 -6.41 0.35
N GLN A 88 12.79 -6.41 -0.56
CA GLN A 88 13.03 -6.71 -1.97
C GLN A 88 13.96 -5.68 -2.62
N ALA A 89 13.74 -4.39 -2.36
CA ALA A 89 14.61 -3.31 -2.85
C ALA A 89 16.04 -3.45 -2.31
N VAL A 90 16.20 -3.65 -1.01
CA VAL A 90 17.52 -3.81 -0.37
C VAL A 90 18.23 -5.06 -0.87
N ASN A 91 17.54 -6.19 -1.00
CA ASN A 91 18.12 -7.41 -1.58
C ASN A 91 18.53 -7.21 -3.05
N HIS A 92 17.81 -6.38 -3.80
CA HIS A 92 18.19 -6.04 -5.17
C HIS A 92 19.49 -5.24 -5.21
N GLU A 93 19.60 -4.20 -4.38
CA GLU A 93 20.83 -3.40 -4.24
C GLU A 93 22.03 -4.24 -3.77
N LEU A 94 21.83 -5.11 -2.78
CA LEU A 94 22.87 -6.01 -2.29
C LEU A 94 23.40 -6.95 -3.38
N ARG A 95 22.50 -7.49 -4.22
CA ARG A 95 22.89 -8.32 -5.35
C ARG A 95 23.64 -7.54 -6.41
N GLN A 96 23.16 -6.35 -6.77
CA GLN A 96 23.77 -5.55 -7.83
C GLN A 96 25.13 -4.98 -7.46
N LEU A 97 25.28 -4.46 -6.23
CA LEU A 97 26.47 -3.74 -5.81
C LEU A 97 27.51 -4.64 -5.16
N PHE A 98 27.07 -5.70 -4.45
CA PHE A 98 27.94 -6.52 -3.60
C PHE A 98 27.93 -8.01 -3.96
N GLY A 99 27.10 -8.45 -4.91
CA GLY A 99 26.99 -9.87 -5.28
C GLY A 99 26.43 -10.76 -4.16
N VAL A 100 25.78 -10.18 -3.15
CA VAL A 100 25.20 -10.90 -2.02
C VAL A 100 23.74 -11.23 -2.32
N GLU A 101 23.36 -12.51 -2.25
CA GLU A 101 22.02 -12.97 -2.66
C GLU A 101 20.89 -12.33 -1.83
N ASP A 102 21.06 -12.25 -0.51
CA ASP A 102 20.10 -11.67 0.41
C ASP A 102 20.75 -11.12 1.71
N VAL A 103 19.97 -10.33 2.46
CA VAL A 103 20.36 -9.83 3.79
C VAL A 103 20.73 -10.95 4.78
N GLY A 104 20.13 -12.13 4.66
CA GLY A 104 20.40 -13.30 5.48
C GLY A 104 21.79 -13.91 5.26
N ALA A 105 22.38 -13.73 4.08
CA ALA A 105 23.74 -14.16 3.76
C ALA A 105 24.82 -13.25 4.39
N LEU A 106 24.46 -12.06 4.87
CA LEU A 106 25.40 -11.15 5.52
C LEU A 106 25.86 -11.68 6.89
N PRO A 107 27.13 -11.43 7.28
CA PRO A 107 27.61 -11.69 8.64
C PRO A 107 26.76 -10.99 9.71
N PRO A 108 26.61 -11.54 10.93
CA PRO A 108 25.69 -11.02 11.94
C PRO A 108 25.81 -9.51 12.24
N PRO A 109 27.03 -8.91 12.35
CA PRO A 109 27.15 -7.47 12.59
C PRO A 109 26.56 -6.62 11.45
N LYS A 110 26.94 -6.94 10.20
CA LYS A 110 26.45 -6.22 9.01
C LYS A 110 24.95 -6.44 8.77
N ARG A 111 24.45 -7.64 9.08
CA ARG A 111 23.02 -7.95 9.01
C ARG A 111 22.22 -7.04 9.95
N GLY A 112 22.70 -6.85 11.18
CA GLY A 112 22.07 -5.96 12.15
C GLY A 112 21.99 -4.51 11.66
N GLU A 113 23.07 -4.01 11.05
CA GLU A 113 23.10 -2.67 10.45
C GLU A 113 22.08 -2.52 9.33
N VAL A 114 22.02 -3.48 8.40
CA VAL A 114 21.08 -3.44 7.28
C VAL A 114 19.63 -3.53 7.76
N VAL A 115 19.33 -4.40 8.74
CA VAL A 115 17.98 -4.49 9.33
C VAL A 115 17.58 -3.15 9.95
N LYS A 116 18.47 -2.48 10.68
CA LYS A 116 18.18 -1.17 11.27
C LYS A 116 17.88 -0.11 10.21
N VAL A 117 18.60 -0.11 9.10
CA VAL A 117 18.31 0.79 7.97
C VAL A 117 16.94 0.50 7.37
N MET A 118 16.60 -0.78 7.20
CA MET A 118 15.28 -1.18 6.70
C MET A 118 14.13 -0.73 7.62
N GLU A 119 14.30 -0.82 8.94
CA GLU A 119 13.32 -0.33 9.92
C GLU A 119 13.13 1.19 9.83
N GLU A 120 14.23 1.96 9.68
CA GLU A 120 14.11 3.42 9.50
C GLU A 120 13.44 3.77 8.17
N MET A 121 13.70 3.01 7.10
CA MET A 121 12.99 3.16 5.81
C MET A 121 11.49 2.89 5.95
N GLU A 122 11.10 1.86 6.71
CA GLU A 122 9.68 1.54 6.96
C GLU A 122 8.96 2.71 7.66
N GLU A 123 9.65 3.44 8.53
CA GLU A 123 9.08 4.54 9.28
C GLU A 123 9.07 5.87 8.51
N THR A 124 10.08 6.13 7.67
CA THR A 124 10.30 7.44 7.03
C THR A 124 9.82 7.54 5.59
N MET A 125 9.73 6.43 4.85
CA MET A 125 9.35 6.48 3.43
C MET A 125 7.89 6.91 3.23
N SER A 126 7.67 7.73 2.20
CA SER A 126 6.33 8.14 1.78
C SER A 126 5.47 6.93 1.38
N LEU A 127 4.23 6.87 1.86
CA LEU A 127 3.28 5.79 1.60
C LEU A 127 1.94 6.36 1.15
N SER A 128 1.46 5.90 0.00
CA SER A 128 0.12 6.21 -0.51
C SER A 128 -0.69 4.93 -0.58
N VAL A 129 -1.80 4.86 0.16
CA VAL A 129 -2.69 3.70 0.21
C VAL A 129 -4.06 4.08 -0.34
N ALA A 130 -4.43 3.54 -1.50
CA ALA A 130 -5.79 3.64 -2.00
C ALA A 130 -6.62 2.45 -1.50
N LEU A 131 -7.69 2.74 -0.78
CA LEU A 131 -8.67 1.76 -0.34
C LEU A 131 -9.72 1.62 -1.43
N LEU A 132 -9.91 0.41 -1.93
CA LEU A 132 -10.95 0.09 -2.90
C LEU A 132 -11.96 -0.86 -2.25
N ILE A 133 -13.18 -0.38 -2.05
CA ILE A 133 -14.18 -1.04 -1.20
C ILE A 133 -15.32 -1.56 -2.05
N ASP A 134 -15.62 -2.83 -1.85
CA ASP A 134 -16.81 -3.44 -2.39
C ASP A 134 -18.05 -2.94 -1.64
N ALA A 135 -18.97 -2.34 -2.40
CA ALA A 135 -20.28 -1.87 -1.98
C ALA A 135 -21.40 -2.70 -2.63
N SER A 136 -21.13 -4.00 -2.88
CA SER A 136 -22.16 -4.96 -3.24
C SER A 136 -23.19 -5.14 -2.11
N ALA A 137 -24.37 -5.65 -2.44
CA ALA A 137 -25.44 -5.86 -1.46
C ALA A 137 -25.03 -6.73 -0.25
N SER A 138 -24.13 -7.70 -0.45
CA SER A 138 -23.61 -8.59 0.59
C SER A 138 -22.62 -7.91 1.55
N MET A 139 -22.09 -6.74 1.18
CA MET A 139 -21.21 -5.94 2.04
C MET A 139 -21.96 -5.09 3.06
N LYS A 140 -23.30 -4.98 2.96
CA LYS A 140 -24.13 -4.17 3.86
C LYS A 140 -23.92 -4.42 5.36
N PRO A 141 -23.94 -5.65 5.88
CA PRO A 141 -23.67 -5.89 7.29
C PRO A 141 -22.21 -5.62 7.69
N LYS A 142 -21.29 -5.59 6.73
CA LYS A 142 -19.84 -5.48 6.94
C LYS A 142 -19.34 -4.03 6.91
N LEU A 143 -20.08 -3.10 6.30
CA LEU A 143 -19.66 -1.71 6.09
C LEU A 143 -19.22 -0.98 7.37
N HIS A 144 -19.89 -1.18 8.50
CA HIS A 144 -19.48 -0.55 9.75
C HIS A 144 -18.06 -0.99 10.17
N ALA A 145 -17.75 -2.28 10.00
CA ALA A 145 -16.41 -2.78 10.30
C ALA A 145 -15.37 -2.27 9.30
N VAL A 146 -15.75 -2.09 8.04
CA VAL A 146 -14.91 -1.47 7.01
C VAL A 146 -14.59 -0.02 7.37
N GLU A 147 -15.59 0.77 7.77
CA GLU A 147 -15.41 2.17 8.18
C GLU A 147 -14.43 2.29 9.35
N GLU A 148 -14.63 1.49 10.40
CA GLU A 148 -13.72 1.46 11.56
C GLU A 148 -12.31 1.02 11.17
N ALA A 149 -12.17 0.01 10.29
CA ALA A 149 -10.87 -0.43 9.79
C ALA A 149 -10.12 0.68 9.03
N ILE A 150 -10.84 1.50 8.26
CA ILE A 150 -10.26 2.60 7.49
C ILE A 150 -9.84 3.75 8.40
N ARG A 151 -10.67 4.08 9.39
CA ARG A 151 -10.32 5.05 10.44
C ARG A 151 -9.06 4.63 11.18
N ASP A 152 -9.02 3.39 11.67
CA ASP A 152 -7.90 2.85 12.42
C ASP A 152 -6.63 2.76 11.57
N LEU A 153 -6.74 2.34 10.31
CA LEU A 153 -5.61 2.34 9.38
C LEU A 153 -5.06 3.75 9.20
N THR A 154 -5.94 4.73 8.98
CA THR A 154 -5.51 6.13 8.78
C THR A 154 -4.82 6.66 10.02
N LEU A 155 -5.34 6.40 11.22
CA LEU A 155 -4.68 6.74 12.48
C LEU A 155 -3.30 6.06 12.61
N SER A 156 -3.19 4.76 12.27
CA SER A 156 -1.91 4.05 12.29
C SER A 156 -0.91 4.64 11.29
N LEU A 157 -1.38 5.11 10.13
CA LEU A 157 -0.53 5.70 9.10
C LEU A 157 -0.09 7.12 9.47
N GLN A 158 -0.94 7.88 10.16
CA GLN A 158 -0.61 9.20 10.72
C GLN A 158 0.50 9.15 11.77
N ALA A 159 0.61 8.04 12.50
CA ALA A 159 1.64 7.87 13.52
C ALA A 159 3.05 7.69 12.94
N ARG A 160 3.17 7.39 11.63
CA ARG A 160 4.47 7.23 10.96
C ARG A 160 5.16 8.57 10.78
N LYS A 161 6.48 8.63 10.96
CA LYS A 161 7.30 9.83 10.66
C LYS A 161 7.20 10.26 9.19
N GLY A 162 7.17 9.28 8.28
CA GLY A 162 7.09 9.50 6.84
C GLY A 162 5.72 9.98 6.37
N ARG A 163 5.69 10.69 5.24
CA ARG A 163 4.43 11.18 4.66
C ARG A 163 3.52 10.00 4.28
N SER A 164 2.42 9.86 5.02
CA SER A 164 1.39 8.86 4.71
C SER A 164 0.11 9.55 4.24
N GLN A 165 -0.49 9.02 3.18
CA GLN A 165 -1.78 9.49 2.67
C GLN A 165 -2.67 8.32 2.26
N VAL A 166 -3.97 8.51 2.45
CA VAL A 166 -5.01 7.53 2.17
C VAL A 166 -6.03 8.14 1.23
N SER A 167 -6.52 7.38 0.27
CA SER A 167 -7.67 7.75 -0.56
C SER A 167 -8.68 6.60 -0.53
N VAL A 168 -9.97 6.92 -0.56
CA VAL A 168 -11.06 5.94 -0.41
C VAL A 168 -11.92 5.94 -1.65
N PHE A 169 -12.13 4.76 -2.19
CA PHE A 169 -12.99 4.47 -3.32
C PHE A 169 -13.96 3.36 -2.97
N HIS A 170 -15.14 3.38 -3.58
CA HIS A 170 -16.05 2.24 -3.58
C HIS A 170 -16.50 1.86 -4.97
N PHE A 171 -16.86 0.59 -5.16
CA PHE A 171 -17.46 0.07 -6.37
C PHE A 171 -18.64 -0.84 -6.02
N PRO A 172 -19.68 -0.96 -6.87
CA PRO A 172 -19.80 -0.37 -8.20
C PRO A 172 -20.14 1.13 -8.15
N GLY A 173 -19.74 1.87 -9.18
CA GLY A 173 -20.07 3.28 -9.31
C GLY A 173 -21.49 3.57 -9.82
N GLU A 174 -21.76 4.85 -10.09
CA GLU A 174 -23.12 5.32 -10.33
C GLU A 174 -23.70 4.96 -11.71
N ASN A 175 -22.85 4.76 -12.72
CA ASN A 175 -23.23 4.55 -14.10
C ASN A 175 -22.26 3.59 -14.82
N GLN A 176 -22.57 3.25 -16.08
CA GLN A 176 -21.82 2.25 -16.86
C GLN A 176 -20.40 2.67 -17.28
N TYR A 177 -20.02 3.93 -17.05
CA TYR A 177 -18.70 4.46 -17.41
C TYR A 177 -17.83 4.75 -16.16
N THR A 178 -18.45 4.81 -14.98
CA THR A 178 -17.78 5.03 -13.70
C THR A 178 -17.88 3.74 -12.88
N TYR A 179 -16.84 2.90 -12.97
CA TYR A 179 -16.81 1.61 -12.28
C TYR A 179 -16.60 1.74 -10.77
N CYS A 180 -15.90 2.77 -10.31
CA CYS A 180 -15.75 3.14 -8.91
C CYS A 180 -15.98 4.64 -8.66
N MET A 181 -16.45 5.00 -7.47
CA MET A 181 -16.58 6.37 -7.00
C MET A 181 -15.45 6.69 -6.04
N MET A 182 -14.91 7.91 -6.14
CA MET A 182 -13.97 8.42 -5.15
C MET A 182 -14.75 9.08 -4.00
N ASP A 183 -14.74 8.45 -2.84
CA ASP A 183 -15.36 8.99 -1.63
C ASP A 183 -14.48 10.05 -0.98
N THR A 184 -13.16 9.86 -1.06
CA THR A 184 -12.18 10.82 -0.52
C THR A 184 -10.88 10.74 -1.31
N GLY A 185 -10.38 11.89 -1.76
CA GLY A 185 -9.03 11.99 -2.32
C GLY A 185 -7.95 11.79 -1.26
N TRP A 186 -6.69 12.04 -1.61
CA TRP A 186 -5.58 11.90 -0.66
C TRP A 186 -5.76 12.75 0.60
N ILE A 187 -5.89 12.07 1.73
CA ILE A 187 -5.94 12.65 3.07
C ILE A 187 -4.84 12.08 3.94
N SER A 188 -4.29 12.92 4.81
CA SER A 188 -3.35 12.50 5.85
C SER A 188 -3.96 12.61 7.25
N ASN A 189 -5.28 12.81 7.36
CA ASN A 189 -5.95 12.88 8.66
C ASN A 189 -7.22 12.02 8.73
N ALA A 190 -7.39 11.31 9.86
CA ALA A 190 -8.53 10.43 10.07
C ALA A 190 -9.85 11.18 10.37
N SER A 191 -9.77 12.47 10.69
CA SER A 191 -10.92 13.31 11.05
C SER A 191 -11.96 13.39 9.93
N SER A 192 -11.53 13.30 8.67
CA SER A 192 -12.39 13.42 7.49
C SER A 192 -13.17 12.13 7.12
N ILE A 193 -12.92 11.00 7.79
CA ILE A 193 -13.43 9.68 7.36
C ILE A 193 -14.83 9.35 7.91
N GLY A 194 -15.23 9.92 9.06
CA GLY A 194 -16.43 9.49 9.80
C GLY A 194 -17.79 9.80 9.18
N SER A 195 -17.85 10.29 7.94
CA SER A 195 -19.11 10.57 7.23
C SER A 195 -19.20 9.93 5.85
N LEU A 196 -18.22 9.11 5.47
CA LEU A 196 -18.08 8.59 4.10
C LEU A 196 -19.15 7.54 3.76
N PHE A 197 -19.48 6.66 4.71
CA PHE A 197 -20.30 5.47 4.42
C PHE A 197 -21.81 5.72 4.49
N GLY A 198 -22.26 6.83 5.06
CA GLY A 198 -23.69 7.19 5.13
C GLY A 198 -24.33 7.47 3.76
N LYS A 199 -23.52 7.64 2.71
CA LYS A 199 -23.98 7.97 1.34
C LYS A 199 -23.77 6.84 0.33
N ILE A 200 -23.11 5.75 0.70
CA ILE A 200 -22.78 4.67 -0.24
C ILE A 200 -24.05 3.90 -0.59
N ARG A 201 -24.42 3.94 -1.87
CA ARG A 201 -25.57 3.21 -2.41
C ARG A 201 -25.13 1.83 -2.85
N MET A 202 -25.46 0.82 -2.06
CA MET A 202 -25.11 -0.56 -2.41
C MET A 202 -25.94 -1.09 -3.59
N ARG A 203 -25.28 -1.78 -4.51
CA ARG A 203 -25.86 -2.32 -5.75
C ARG A 203 -25.44 -3.78 -5.95
N GLY A 204 -26.01 -4.45 -6.96
CA GLY A 204 -25.86 -5.90 -7.15
C GLY A 204 -24.68 -6.36 -8.01
N THR A 205 -23.92 -5.46 -8.64
CA THR A 205 -22.82 -5.83 -9.56
C THR A 205 -21.45 -5.55 -8.96
N THR A 206 -20.44 -6.36 -9.33
CA THR A 206 -19.12 -6.34 -8.70
C THR A 206 -18.00 -6.20 -9.75
N PRO A 207 -17.84 -5.01 -10.38
CA PRO A 207 -16.86 -4.77 -11.45
C PRO A 207 -15.43 -4.53 -10.90
N THR A 208 -14.88 -5.51 -10.20
CA THR A 208 -13.62 -5.41 -9.46
C THR A 208 -12.43 -5.06 -10.35
N GLY A 209 -12.28 -5.69 -11.53
CA GLY A 209 -11.17 -5.40 -12.44
C GLY A 209 -11.19 -3.99 -13.01
N PRO A 210 -12.30 -3.54 -13.62
CA PRO A 210 -12.43 -2.16 -14.08
C PRO A 210 -12.26 -1.12 -12.96
N ALA A 211 -12.76 -1.40 -11.75
CA ALA A 211 -12.57 -0.53 -10.59
C ALA A 211 -11.10 -0.43 -10.17
N LEU A 212 -10.36 -1.56 -10.16
CA LEU A 212 -8.93 -1.57 -9.89
C LEU A 212 -8.16 -0.70 -10.89
N LEU A 213 -8.48 -0.80 -12.19
CA LEU A 213 -7.83 0.01 -13.23
C LEU A 213 -8.07 1.51 -13.04
N GLN A 214 -9.28 1.92 -12.68
CA GLN A 214 -9.57 3.33 -12.39
C GLN A 214 -8.75 3.86 -11.21
N VAL A 215 -8.56 3.05 -10.17
CA VAL A 215 -7.71 3.43 -9.02
C VAL A 215 -6.23 3.47 -9.43
N VAL A 216 -5.78 2.55 -10.29
CA VAL A 216 -4.40 2.58 -10.85
C VAL A 216 -4.16 3.89 -11.60
N ASP A 217 -5.09 4.28 -12.47
CA ASP A 217 -4.99 5.54 -13.22
C ASP A 217 -4.97 6.75 -12.27
N TYR A 218 -5.84 6.78 -11.25
CA TYR A 218 -5.81 7.83 -10.22
C TYR A 218 -4.46 7.92 -9.49
N ILE A 219 -3.89 6.79 -9.05
CA ILE A 219 -2.58 6.76 -8.40
C ILE A 219 -1.49 7.25 -9.37
N ARG A 220 -1.56 6.85 -10.64
CA ARG A 220 -0.58 7.26 -11.67
C ARG A 220 -0.62 8.77 -11.90
N GLU A 221 -1.80 9.36 -12.00
CA GLU A 221 -2.01 10.79 -12.24
C GLU A 221 -1.58 11.64 -11.03
N THR A 222 -1.89 11.20 -9.82
CA THR A 222 -1.70 12.00 -8.60
C THR A 222 -0.36 11.78 -7.91
N CYS A 223 0.24 10.60 -8.04
CA CYS A 223 1.51 10.25 -7.42
C CYS A 223 2.66 10.07 -8.44
N GLY A 224 2.43 10.40 -9.71
CA GLY A 224 3.35 10.22 -10.83
C GLY A 224 3.64 8.74 -11.16
N LYS A 225 4.48 8.50 -12.17
CA LYS A 225 5.12 7.18 -12.33
C LYS A 225 6.28 7.08 -11.33
N ILE A 226 6.50 5.91 -10.74
CA ILE A 226 7.83 5.65 -10.18
C ILE A 226 8.75 5.48 -11.39
N SER A 227 9.41 6.56 -11.81
CA SER A 227 10.63 6.41 -12.60
C SER A 227 11.56 5.56 -11.74
N ARG A 228 12.12 4.47 -12.29
CA ARG A 228 13.01 3.52 -11.59
C ARG A 228 14.34 4.17 -11.11
N ILE A 229 14.42 5.50 -11.08
CA ILE A 229 15.57 6.36 -10.83
C ILE A 229 15.06 7.66 -10.16
N GLU A 230 14.54 7.58 -8.95
CA GLU A 230 14.37 8.77 -8.07
C GLU A 230 14.70 8.35 -6.63
N LEU A 231 15.94 7.91 -6.42
CA LEU A 231 16.56 7.74 -5.10
C LEU A 231 17.93 8.44 -5.01
N MET A 232 18.27 9.29 -5.98
CA MET A 232 19.50 10.07 -5.96
C MET A 232 19.22 11.46 -6.52
N ASP A 233 18.77 12.38 -5.67
CA ASP A 233 19.18 13.78 -5.79
C ASP A 233 18.91 14.51 -4.46
N GLU A 234 19.89 14.44 -3.58
CA GLU A 234 20.22 15.50 -2.63
C GLU A 234 21.75 15.55 -2.62
N PRO A 235 22.39 16.53 -3.31
CA PRO A 235 23.82 16.70 -3.20
C PRO A 235 24.14 17.14 -1.77
N ILE A 236 24.79 16.25 -1.02
CA ILE A 236 25.48 16.59 0.22
C ILE A 236 26.46 17.72 -0.12
N GLN A 237 26.14 18.95 0.28
CA GLN A 237 27.08 20.06 0.23
C GLN A 237 28.25 19.74 1.18
N ALA A 238 29.34 19.24 0.60
CA ALA A 238 30.63 19.19 1.27
C ALA A 238 31.14 20.64 1.41
N SER A 239 31.19 21.16 2.63
CA SER A 239 31.97 22.35 2.94
C SER A 239 33.46 21.99 2.86
N PRO A 240 34.29 22.69 2.08
CA PRO A 240 35.73 22.48 2.09
C PRO A 240 36.31 22.99 3.40
N GLY A 241 37.09 22.14 4.07
CA GLY A 241 37.84 22.52 5.27
C GLY A 241 38.82 23.65 4.98
N GLU A 242 38.79 24.69 5.81
CA GLU A 242 39.93 25.58 5.99
C GLU A 242 40.88 24.94 7.00
N SER A 243 42.07 24.68 6.47
CA SER A 243 43.28 24.21 7.14
C SER A 243 43.67 25.11 8.30
N SER A 244 43.92 24.47 9.45
CA SER A 244 44.65 25.03 10.58
C SER A 244 46.07 25.43 10.17
N GLU A 245 46.33 26.73 10.01
CA GLU A 245 47.69 27.27 10.00
C GLU A 245 48.23 27.29 11.44
N VAL A 246 49.13 26.35 11.71
CA VAL A 246 50.02 26.37 12.87
C VAL A 246 51.11 27.40 12.58
N ARG A 247 51.01 28.60 13.15
CA ARG A 247 52.14 29.54 13.23
C ARG A 247 52.96 29.26 14.48
N SER A 248 54.04 28.53 14.28
CA SER A 248 55.21 28.50 15.15
C SER A 248 56.12 29.69 14.80
N ASP A 249 56.26 30.65 15.71
CA ASP A 249 57.41 31.57 15.71
C ASP A 249 58.01 31.62 17.12
N ASN A 250 59.31 31.34 17.16
CA ASN A 250 60.20 31.36 18.32
C ASN A 250 60.79 32.77 18.51
N VAL A 251 61.05 33.14 19.78
CA VAL A 251 62.30 33.73 20.34
C VAL A 251 63.01 34.77 19.46
N ILE A 252 63.10 36.06 19.83
CA ILE A 252 63.92 36.72 20.89
C ILE A 252 63.22 38.02 21.32
#